data_AF-A0A9P8DUL8-F1
#
_entry.id   AF-A0A9P8DUL8-F1
#
_cell.length_a   1.000
_cell.length_b   1.000
_cell.length_c   1.000
_cell.angle_alpha   90.00
_cell.angle_beta   90.00
_cell.angle_gamma   90.00
#
_symmetry.space_group_name_H-M   'P 1'
#
loop_
_entity.id
_entity.type
_entity.pdbx_description
1 polymer ?
#
loop_
_entity_poly.entity_id
_entity_poly.type
_entity_poly.pdbx_seq_one_letter_code
_entity_poly.pdbx_strand_id
1 'polypeptide(L)'
;ARTVVVGRARLGGIPVGVIGVETRSVENVMPADPANPDSIEQVTNEAGGVWYPNSAFKTAQAIRDFNNGEQLPLMILANWRGFSGGQRDMYNEVLKYGSYIVDALVKYEQPIFVYIPPFGELRGGSWVVVDPTINPQYMEMYADEEARGGVLEPEGIVGIKFRKEKQLETMARLDPTYGELKAKSADKSLSAEEALEVKAKMTEREKLL
;
A
#
# COMPACT_ATOMS: atom_id res chain seq x y z
N ALA A 1 13.58 13.04 3.62
CA ALA A 1 12.81 11.84 3.21
C ALA A 1 13.76 10.78 2.66
N ARG A 2 14.10 9.79 3.49
CA ARG A 2 14.95 8.64 3.12
C ARG A 2 14.15 7.41 2.67
N THR A 3 12.85 7.40 2.98
CA THR A 3 11.82 6.46 2.52
C THR A 3 11.68 6.32 1.00
N VAL A 4 12.12 7.32 0.24
CA VAL A 4 12.25 7.26 -1.22
C VAL A 4 13.70 7.49 -1.62
N VAL A 5 14.24 6.60 -2.43
CA VAL A 5 15.59 6.65 -2.99
C VAL A 5 15.49 7.22 -4.40
N VAL A 6 16.28 8.25 -4.68
CA VAL A 6 16.28 8.95 -5.98
C VAL A 6 17.72 9.01 -6.45
N GLY A 7 17.97 8.73 -7.73
CA GLY A 7 19.31 8.79 -8.30
C GLY A 7 19.33 8.73 -9.81
N ARG A 8 20.53 8.80 -10.38
CA ARG A 8 20.79 8.63 -11.82
C ARG A 8 21.62 7.38 -12.00
N ALA A 9 21.27 6.57 -13.00
CA ALA A 9 21.94 5.31 -13.31
C ALA A 9 22.16 5.16 -14.81
N ARG A 10 22.76 4.02 -15.21
CA ARG A 10 22.84 3.61 -16.62
C ARG A 10 22.31 2.19 -16.78
N LEU A 11 21.47 1.97 -17.78
CA LEU A 11 20.95 0.66 -18.16
C LEU A 11 21.47 0.32 -19.56
N GLY A 12 22.40 -0.63 -19.67
CA GLY A 12 23.00 -0.98 -20.97
C GLY A 12 23.69 0.18 -21.68
N GLY A 13 24.17 1.18 -20.93
CA GLY A 13 24.78 2.41 -21.46
C GLY A 13 23.82 3.60 -21.60
N ILE A 14 22.50 3.36 -21.55
CA ILE A 14 21.48 4.41 -21.62
C ILE A 14 21.37 5.09 -20.24
N PRO A 15 21.53 6.42 -20.12
CA PRO A 15 21.34 7.12 -18.86
C PRO A 15 19.85 7.20 -18.50
N VAL A 16 19.54 7.02 -17.21
CA VAL A 16 18.15 6.93 -16.72
C VAL A 16 18.06 7.51 -15.31
N GLY A 17 17.00 8.28 -15.05
CA GLY A 17 16.58 8.67 -13.70
C GLY A 17 15.89 7.50 -13.00
N VAL A 18 16.20 7.25 -11.74
CA VAL A 18 15.66 6.12 -10.98
C VAL A 18 15.02 6.63 -9.70
N ILE A 19 13.78 6.18 -9.45
CA ILE A 19 13.07 6.37 -8.19
C ILE A 19 12.72 4.99 -7.65
N GLY A 20 13.11 4.71 -6.41
CA GLY A 20 12.81 3.45 -5.73
C GLY A 20 12.35 3.69 -4.29
N VAL A 21 11.76 2.66 -3.69
CA VAL A 21 11.20 2.74 -2.34
C VAL A 21 12.12 2.06 -1.35
N GLU A 22 12.41 2.72 -0.22
CA GLU A 22 13.10 2.10 0.91
C GLU A 22 12.09 1.28 1.72
N THR A 23 12.39 0.01 1.94
CA THR A 23 11.50 -0.95 2.62
C THR A 23 11.76 -1.00 4.12
N ARG A 24 12.95 -0.60 4.57
CA ARG A 24 13.26 -0.50 6.00
C ARG A 24 12.63 0.75 6.58
N SER A 25 12.22 0.67 7.84
CA SER A 25 11.84 1.86 8.60
C SER A 25 13.04 2.77 8.78
N VAL A 26 12.82 4.07 8.61
CA VAL A 26 13.87 5.08 8.71
C VAL A 26 13.48 6.13 9.72
N GLU A 27 14.40 6.47 10.60
CA GLU A 27 14.21 7.56 11.54
C GLU A 27 14.48 8.91 10.86
N ASN A 28 13.63 9.87 11.12
CA ASN A 28 13.80 11.25 10.71
C ASN A 28 13.81 12.12 11.97
N VAL A 29 14.97 12.72 12.23
CA VAL A 29 15.25 13.49 13.43
C VAL A 29 15.17 14.97 13.05
N MET A 30 14.15 15.65 13.55
CA MET A 30 14.02 17.10 13.42
C MET A 30 14.77 17.77 14.57
N PRO A 31 15.76 18.62 14.28
CA PRO A 31 16.54 19.29 15.32
C PRO A 31 15.65 20.25 16.12
N ALA A 32 16.02 20.48 17.38
CA ALA A 32 15.40 21.51 18.20
C ALA A 32 15.59 22.89 17.57
N ASP A 33 14.56 23.73 17.64
CA ASP A 33 14.60 25.11 17.15
C ASP A 33 15.31 26.01 18.17
N PRO A 34 16.51 26.56 17.86
CA PRO A 34 17.24 27.43 18.80
C PRO A 34 16.51 28.75 19.09
N ALA A 35 15.52 29.14 18.29
CA ALA A 35 14.73 30.35 18.52
C ALA A 35 13.66 30.18 19.62
N ASN A 36 13.33 28.93 19.99
CA ASN A 36 12.37 28.62 21.04
C ASN A 36 13.04 27.74 22.11
N PRO A 37 13.32 28.27 23.32
CA PRO A 37 13.96 27.52 24.41
C PRO A 37 13.20 26.25 24.84
N ASP A 38 11.88 26.18 24.63
CA ASP A 38 11.07 25.01 24.95
C ASP A 38 11.08 23.94 23.83
N SER A 39 11.74 24.23 22.70
CA SER A 39 11.84 23.29 21.59
C SER A 39 12.80 22.15 21.93
N ILE A 40 12.35 20.93 21.63
CA ILE A 40 13.15 19.72 21.77
C ILE A 40 13.26 19.01 20.43
N GLU A 41 14.31 18.21 20.29
CA GLU A 41 14.48 17.32 19.15
C GLU A 41 13.27 16.38 19.03
N GLN A 42 12.74 16.24 17.82
CA GLN A 42 11.65 15.33 17.54
C GLN A 42 12.15 14.19 16.66
N VAL A 43 12.14 12.98 17.21
CA VAL A 43 12.42 11.76 16.47
C VAL A 43 11.11 11.19 15.94
N THR A 44 11.02 11.08 14.62
CA THR A 44 9.87 10.48 13.94
C THR A 44 10.30 9.24 13.19
N ASN A 45 9.57 8.14 13.35
CA ASN A 45 9.85 6.92 12.61
C ASN A 45 8.97 6.88 11.35
N GLU A 46 9.59 6.90 10.18
CA GLU A 46 8.94 6.77 8.90
C GLU A 46 9.03 5.29 8.47
N ALA A 47 7.90 4.59 8.47
CA ALA A 47 7.84 3.21 8.03
C ALA A 47 8.18 3.10 6.53
N GLY A 48 8.94 2.07 6.16
CA GLY A 48 9.25 1.79 4.76
C GLY A 48 8.00 1.45 3.95
N GLY A 49 8.05 1.68 2.64
CA GLY A 49 6.91 1.37 1.75
C GLY A 49 5.70 2.31 1.86
N VAL A 50 5.82 3.46 2.53
CA VAL A 50 4.73 4.44 2.73
C VAL A 50 5.14 5.83 2.26
N TRP A 51 4.23 6.54 1.59
CA TRP A 51 4.44 7.96 1.28
C TRP A 51 4.04 8.88 2.43
N TYR A 52 5.01 9.63 2.92
CA TYR A 52 4.84 10.77 3.82
C TYR A 52 4.87 12.10 3.03
N PRO A 53 4.44 13.24 3.62
CA PRO A 53 4.47 14.55 2.95
C PRO A 53 5.81 14.88 2.29
N ASN A 54 6.90 14.70 3.04
CA ASN A 54 8.26 14.94 2.57
C ASN A 54 8.70 13.96 1.46
N SER A 55 8.16 12.74 1.46
CA SER A 55 8.49 11.66 0.54
C SER A 55 7.79 11.87 -0.80
N ALA A 56 6.51 12.25 -0.74
CA ALA A 56 5.74 12.66 -1.90
C ALA A 56 6.35 13.91 -2.56
N PHE A 57 6.72 14.92 -1.76
CA PHE A 57 7.40 16.10 -2.27
C PHE A 57 8.73 15.75 -2.96
N LYS A 58 9.58 14.94 -2.32
CA LYS A 58 10.86 14.49 -2.92
C LYS A 58 10.65 13.73 -4.23
N THR A 59 9.60 12.92 -4.32
CA THR A 59 9.23 12.19 -5.55
C THR A 59 8.83 13.15 -6.66
N ALA A 60 7.92 14.10 -6.37
CA ALA A 60 7.49 15.11 -7.34
C ALA A 60 8.64 16.00 -7.81
N GLN A 61 9.54 16.41 -6.90
CA GLN A 61 10.73 17.18 -7.23
C GLN A 61 11.65 16.39 -8.17
N ALA A 62 11.95 15.13 -7.85
CA ALA A 62 12.80 14.28 -8.68
C ALA A 62 12.26 14.14 -10.10
N ILE A 63 10.95 13.94 -10.26
CA ILE A 63 10.30 13.86 -11.58
C ILE A 63 10.52 15.17 -12.35
N ARG A 64 10.33 16.34 -11.71
CA ARG A 64 10.57 17.63 -12.37
C ARG A 64 12.03 17.83 -12.76
N ASP A 65 12.96 17.42 -11.91
CA ASP A 65 14.39 17.56 -12.13
C ASP A 65 14.86 16.68 -13.29
N PHE A 66 14.40 15.43 -13.38
CA PHE A 66 14.73 14.53 -14.49
C PHE A 66 14.12 14.98 -15.83
N ASN A 67 12.99 15.69 -15.81
CA ASN A 67 12.35 16.21 -17.01
C ASN A 67 13.02 17.50 -17.51
N ASN A 68 13.14 18.49 -16.64
CA ASN A 68 13.54 19.84 -17.03
C ASN A 68 15.05 19.98 -17.05
N GLY A 69 15.61 20.13 -18.24
CA GLY A 69 17.05 20.32 -18.46
C GLY A 69 17.83 19.01 -18.55
N GLU A 70 17.50 17.99 -17.75
CA GLU A 70 18.15 16.67 -17.84
C GLU A 70 17.61 15.79 -18.96
N GLN A 71 16.31 15.88 -19.23
CA GLN A 71 15.62 15.14 -20.29
C GLN A 71 15.95 13.64 -20.29
N LEU A 72 15.92 13.01 -19.12
CA LEU A 72 16.24 11.60 -18.95
C LEU A 72 14.98 10.72 -19.04
N PRO A 73 15.08 9.49 -19.56
CA PRO A 73 14.07 8.47 -19.28
C PRO A 73 13.99 8.18 -17.78
N LEU A 74 12.80 7.82 -17.29
CA LEU A 74 12.54 7.56 -15.88
C LEU A 74 12.19 6.09 -15.62
N MET A 75 12.78 5.50 -14.60
CA MET A 75 12.41 4.19 -14.05
C MET A 75 11.90 4.37 -12.62
N ILE A 76 10.64 3.97 -12.38
CA ILE A 76 10.02 3.96 -11.06
C ILE A 76 9.85 2.51 -10.62
N LEU A 77 10.61 2.09 -9.61
CA LEU A 77 10.43 0.81 -8.92
C LEU A 77 9.34 0.97 -7.86
N ALA A 78 8.10 0.78 -8.27
CA ALA A 78 6.91 1.07 -7.46
C ALA A 78 6.69 0.00 -6.38
N ASN A 79 6.80 0.39 -5.11
CA ASN A 79 6.60 -0.49 -3.96
C ASN A 79 6.01 0.28 -2.76
N TRP A 80 4.97 1.08 -3.02
CA TRP A 80 4.27 1.83 -1.98
C TRP A 80 2.90 1.19 -1.68
N ARG A 81 2.65 0.90 -0.41
CA ARG A 81 1.34 0.41 0.08
C ARG A 81 0.30 1.51 0.22
N GLY A 82 0.71 2.78 0.10
CA GLY A 82 -0.19 3.92 0.13
C GLY A 82 0.45 5.16 0.73
N PHE A 83 -0.40 6.12 1.06
CA PHE A 83 -0.03 7.36 1.75
C PHE A 83 -0.27 7.24 3.26
N SER A 84 0.52 7.96 4.05
CA SER A 84 0.25 8.10 5.48
C SER A 84 -1.04 8.89 5.70
N GLY A 85 -2.07 8.20 6.20
CA GLY A 85 -3.36 8.79 6.57
C GLY A 85 -3.43 9.30 8.02
N GLY A 86 -2.31 9.36 8.74
CA GLY A 86 -2.27 9.83 10.12
C GLY A 86 -2.64 11.31 10.23
N GLN A 87 -3.32 11.71 11.32
CA GLN A 87 -3.80 13.09 11.51
C GLN A 87 -2.70 14.14 11.32
N ARG A 88 -1.50 13.89 11.85
CA ARG A 88 -0.35 14.78 11.70
C ARG A 88 0.06 14.95 10.24
N ASP A 89 0.12 13.87 9.47
CA ASP A 89 0.58 13.91 8.08
C ASP A 89 -0.49 14.51 7.15
N MET A 90 -1.77 14.28 7.48
CA MET A 90 -2.89 14.98 6.85
C MET A 90 -2.86 16.48 7.10
N TYR A 91 -2.58 16.90 8.34
CA TYR A 91 -2.38 18.30 8.71
C TYR A 91 -1.17 18.90 7.98
N ASN A 92 -0.09 18.13 7.85
CA ASN A 92 1.12 18.49 7.09
C ASN A 92 0.95 18.33 5.57
N GLU A 93 -0.27 18.51 5.07
CA GLU A 93 -0.58 18.69 3.64
C GLU A 93 -0.20 17.50 2.74
N VAL A 94 -0.24 16.25 3.23
CA VAL A 94 0.09 15.05 2.42
C VAL A 94 -0.64 15.00 1.07
N LEU A 95 -1.91 15.44 1.03
CA LEU A 95 -2.72 15.47 -0.19
C LEU A 95 -2.18 16.44 -1.25
N LYS A 96 -1.68 17.61 -0.82
CA LYS A 96 -1.08 18.60 -1.71
C LYS A 96 0.20 18.08 -2.36
N TYR A 97 1.02 17.36 -1.59
CA TYR A 97 2.25 16.76 -2.11
C TYR A 97 1.97 15.53 -2.98
N GLY A 98 0.90 14.78 -2.70
CA GLY A 98 0.42 13.71 -3.57
C GLY A 98 0.02 14.23 -4.96
N SER A 99 -0.71 15.35 -5.04
CA SER A 99 -1.11 15.93 -6.33
C SER A 99 0.08 16.44 -7.14
N TYR A 100 1.14 16.92 -6.48
CA TYR A 100 2.36 17.37 -7.17
C TYR A 100 3.06 16.27 -7.97
N ILE A 101 2.90 15.00 -7.59
CA ILE A 101 3.42 13.85 -8.35
C ILE A 101 2.68 13.77 -9.69
N VAL A 102 1.35 13.82 -9.65
CA VAL A 102 0.48 13.80 -10.84
C VAL A 102 0.81 14.99 -11.75
N ASP A 103 0.88 16.20 -11.19
CA ASP A 103 1.22 17.41 -11.95
C ASP A 103 2.59 17.31 -12.65
N ALA A 104 3.54 16.62 -12.02
CA ALA A 104 4.88 16.42 -12.58
C ALA A 104 4.88 15.37 -13.71
N LEU A 105 4.15 14.26 -13.54
CA LEU A 105 4.04 13.19 -14.55
C LEU A 105 3.30 13.65 -15.81
N VAL A 106 2.26 14.47 -15.67
CA VAL A 106 1.52 15.05 -16.82
C VAL A 106 2.44 15.88 -17.72
N LYS A 107 3.43 16.57 -17.15
CA LYS A 107 4.35 17.46 -17.87
C LYS A 107 5.60 16.75 -18.38
N TYR A 108 5.74 15.45 -18.13
CA TYR A 108 6.94 14.71 -18.48
C TYR A 108 7.00 14.41 -19.97
N GLU A 109 8.16 14.59 -20.60
CA GLU A 109 8.32 14.54 -22.07
C GLU A 109 9.25 13.40 -22.55
N GLN A 110 9.75 12.56 -21.63
CA GLN A 110 10.58 11.39 -21.95
C GLN A 110 9.91 10.10 -21.47
N PRO A 111 10.30 8.91 -21.97
CA PRO A 111 9.69 7.66 -21.54
C PRO A 111 9.81 7.43 -20.02
N ILE A 112 8.69 7.07 -19.39
CA ILE A 112 8.58 6.70 -17.98
C ILE A 112 8.15 5.23 -17.90
N PHE A 113 8.93 4.42 -17.22
CA PHE A 113 8.62 3.03 -16.92
C PHE A 113 8.27 2.90 -15.44
N VAL A 114 7.03 2.52 -15.16
CA VAL A 114 6.59 2.16 -13.80
C VAL A 114 6.62 0.64 -13.70
N TYR A 115 7.57 0.11 -12.92
CA TYR A 115 7.72 -1.32 -12.72
C TYR A 115 7.42 -1.69 -11.26
N ILE A 116 6.48 -2.60 -11.04
CA ILE A 116 6.26 -3.20 -9.72
C ILE A 116 7.21 -4.41 -9.59
N PRO A 117 8.25 -4.36 -8.73
CA PRO A 117 9.27 -5.41 -8.63
C PRO A 117 8.73 -6.68 -7.92
N PRO A 118 9.50 -7.78 -7.88
CA PRO A 118 9.16 -8.97 -7.09
C PRO A 118 8.84 -8.58 -5.64
N PHE A 119 7.75 -9.14 -5.09
CA PHE A 119 7.23 -8.79 -3.76
C PHE A 119 6.84 -7.31 -3.57
N GLY A 120 6.85 -6.53 -4.66
CA GLY A 120 6.42 -5.16 -4.69
C GLY A 120 4.91 -5.05 -4.51
N GLU A 121 4.50 -4.05 -3.75
CA GLU A 121 3.10 -3.77 -3.51
C GLU A 121 2.72 -2.40 -4.05
N LEU A 122 1.61 -2.35 -4.77
CA LEU A 122 0.96 -1.11 -5.14
C LEU A 122 -0.52 -1.21 -4.77
N ARG A 123 -1.01 -0.23 -4.00
CA ARG A 123 -2.39 -0.22 -3.47
C ARG A 123 -3.12 1.07 -3.86
N GLY A 124 -4.42 1.14 -3.60
CA GLY A 124 -5.30 2.16 -4.18
C GLY A 124 -4.74 3.59 -4.18
N GLY A 125 -4.40 4.12 -3.01
CA GLY A 125 -3.90 5.50 -2.90
C GLY A 125 -2.56 5.72 -3.61
N SER A 126 -1.65 4.75 -3.60
CA SER A 126 -0.36 4.88 -4.28
C SER A 126 -0.42 4.63 -5.77
N TRP A 127 -1.31 3.73 -6.23
CA TRP A 127 -1.51 3.43 -7.65
C TRP A 127 -1.99 4.65 -8.41
N VAL A 128 -2.98 5.36 -7.87
CA VAL A 128 -3.68 6.44 -8.59
C VAL A 128 -2.76 7.58 -9.04
N VAL A 129 -1.64 7.79 -8.34
CA VAL A 129 -0.69 8.88 -8.63
C VAL A 129 0.44 8.48 -9.57
N VAL A 130 0.52 7.22 -10.00
CA VAL A 130 1.55 6.70 -10.93
C VAL A 130 0.96 5.86 -12.07
N ASP A 131 -0.36 5.90 -12.24
CA ASP A 131 -1.04 5.15 -13.30
C ASP A 131 -0.63 5.68 -14.70
N PRO A 132 -0.38 4.81 -15.69
CA PRO A 132 0.05 5.25 -17.02
C PRO A 132 -0.99 6.11 -17.75
N THR A 133 -2.27 6.06 -17.35
CA THR A 133 -3.31 6.92 -17.93
C THR A 133 -3.11 8.41 -17.62
N ILE A 134 -2.24 8.76 -16.67
CA ILE A 134 -1.86 10.15 -16.37
C ILE A 134 -1.17 10.81 -17.57
N ASN A 135 -0.28 10.09 -18.24
CA ASN A 135 0.41 10.58 -19.44
C ASN A 135 0.65 9.41 -20.42
N PRO A 136 -0.40 8.96 -21.15
CA PRO A 136 -0.35 7.74 -21.97
C PRO A 136 0.66 7.78 -23.11
N GLN A 137 1.13 8.97 -23.50
CA GLN A 137 2.11 9.13 -24.56
C GLN A 137 3.52 8.71 -24.11
N TYR A 138 3.84 8.90 -22.84
CA TYR A 138 5.19 8.70 -22.31
C TYR A 138 5.27 7.66 -21.19
N MET A 139 4.15 7.27 -20.57
CA MET A 139 4.13 6.32 -19.47
C MET A 139 3.78 4.90 -19.93
N GLU A 140 4.60 3.95 -19.48
CA GLU A 140 4.36 2.52 -19.59
C GLU A 140 4.44 1.87 -18.21
N MET A 141 3.57 0.89 -17.95
CA MET A 141 3.51 0.19 -16.67
C MET A 141 3.68 -1.32 -16.85
N TYR A 142 4.54 -1.89 -16.03
CA TYR A 142 4.89 -3.31 -15.99
C TYR A 142 4.81 -3.82 -14.55
N ALA A 143 4.54 -5.11 -14.39
CA ALA A 143 4.53 -5.75 -13.07
C ALA A 143 5.23 -7.11 -13.15
N ASP A 144 5.96 -7.42 -12.09
CA ASP A 144 6.60 -8.73 -11.89
C ASP A 144 5.55 -9.84 -11.69
N GLU A 145 5.89 -11.08 -12.05
CA GLU A 145 5.02 -12.25 -11.86
C GLU A 145 4.68 -12.49 -10.37
N GLU A 146 5.59 -12.11 -9.46
CA GLU A 146 5.42 -12.26 -8.02
C GLU A 146 4.94 -10.97 -7.32
N ALA A 147 4.67 -9.89 -8.07
CA ALA A 147 4.16 -8.63 -7.52
C ALA A 147 2.69 -8.75 -7.03
N ARG A 148 2.24 -7.76 -6.25
CA ARG A 148 0.85 -7.66 -5.79
C ARG A 148 0.28 -6.26 -6.04
N GLY A 149 -0.87 -6.21 -6.70
CA GLY A 149 -1.64 -4.98 -6.94
C GLY A 149 -3.10 -5.13 -6.48
N GLY A 150 -3.69 -4.08 -5.91
CA GLY A 150 -5.10 -4.11 -5.53
C GLY A 150 -5.60 -2.82 -4.91
N VAL A 151 -6.92 -2.67 -4.73
CA VAL A 151 -7.47 -1.44 -4.12
C VAL A 151 -7.09 -1.34 -2.63
N LEU A 152 -7.20 -2.45 -1.91
CA LEU A 152 -6.86 -2.59 -0.51
C LEU A 152 -6.01 -3.86 -0.32
N GLU A 153 -5.35 -3.95 0.82
CA GLU A 153 -4.68 -5.18 1.24
C GLU A 153 -5.66 -6.33 1.44
N PRO A 154 -5.24 -7.58 1.19
CA PRO A 154 -6.08 -8.76 1.40
C PRO A 154 -6.74 -8.79 2.78
N GLU A 155 -5.98 -8.45 3.83
CA GLU A 155 -6.42 -8.38 5.22
C GLU A 155 -7.59 -7.38 5.38
N GLY A 156 -7.49 -6.23 4.72
CA GLY A 156 -8.54 -5.21 4.70
C GLY A 156 -9.78 -5.64 3.92
N ILE A 157 -9.60 -6.32 2.78
CA ILE A 157 -10.71 -6.78 1.93
C ILE A 157 -11.55 -7.85 2.63
N VAL A 158 -10.90 -8.80 3.33
CA VAL A 158 -11.61 -9.87 4.05
C VAL A 158 -12.58 -9.29 5.07
N GLY A 159 -12.16 -8.28 5.85
CA GLY A 159 -13.02 -7.60 6.82
C GLY A 159 -14.25 -6.89 6.23
N ILE A 160 -14.26 -6.59 4.93
CA ILE A 160 -15.36 -5.90 4.25
C ILE A 160 -16.22 -6.87 3.46
N LYS A 161 -15.61 -7.68 2.58
CA LYS A 161 -16.31 -8.49 1.58
C LYS A 161 -16.51 -9.94 2.00
N PHE A 162 -15.66 -10.46 2.90
CA PHE A 162 -15.67 -11.85 3.36
C PHE A 162 -15.73 -11.92 4.89
N ARG A 163 -16.74 -11.23 5.45
CA ARG A 163 -17.02 -11.18 6.89
C ARG A 163 -17.39 -12.54 7.47
N LYS A 164 -17.45 -12.62 8.80
CA LYS A 164 -17.70 -13.86 9.57
C LYS A 164 -18.82 -14.72 8.98
N GLU A 165 -19.98 -14.17 8.65
CA GLU A 165 -21.10 -14.94 8.09
C GLU A 165 -20.72 -15.73 6.82
N LYS A 166 -20.05 -15.07 5.86
CA LYS A 166 -19.60 -15.72 4.62
C LYS A 166 -18.46 -16.72 4.86
N GLN A 167 -17.61 -16.44 5.85
CA GLN A 167 -16.60 -17.40 6.31
C GLN A 167 -17.27 -18.66 6.87
N LEU A 168 -18.30 -18.51 7.71
CA LEU A 168 -19.07 -19.63 8.28
C LEU A 168 -19.86 -20.40 7.21
N GLU A 169 -20.40 -19.73 6.20
CA GLU A 169 -21.01 -20.39 5.03
C GLU A 169 -19.99 -21.23 4.26
N THR A 170 -18.78 -20.70 4.07
CA THR A 170 -17.70 -21.41 3.39
C THR A 170 -17.17 -22.56 4.24
N MET A 171 -17.05 -22.36 5.55
CA MET A 171 -16.67 -23.39 6.53
C MET A 171 -17.68 -24.54 6.51
N ALA A 172 -18.98 -24.25 6.47
CA ALA A 172 -20.01 -25.28 6.37
C ALA A 172 -19.97 -26.09 5.08
N ARG A 173 -19.38 -25.53 4.01
CA ARG A 173 -19.24 -26.21 2.73
C ARG A 173 -17.96 -27.03 2.63
N LEU A 174 -16.87 -26.58 3.27
CA LEU A 174 -15.54 -27.17 3.12
C LEU A 174 -15.09 -28.03 4.30
N ASP A 175 -15.59 -27.78 5.51
CA ASP A 175 -15.33 -28.60 6.69
C ASP A 175 -16.50 -29.57 6.92
N PRO A 176 -16.32 -30.89 6.69
CA PRO A 176 -17.41 -31.86 6.82
C PRO A 176 -18.04 -31.85 8.21
N THR A 177 -17.22 -31.76 9.26
CA THR A 177 -17.66 -31.74 10.65
C THR A 177 -18.55 -30.54 10.96
N TYR A 178 -18.13 -29.33 10.57
CA TYR A 178 -18.93 -28.13 10.76
C TYR A 178 -20.21 -28.14 9.91
N GLY A 179 -20.15 -28.67 8.68
CA GLY A 179 -21.31 -28.87 7.81
C GLY A 179 -22.37 -29.79 8.42
N GLU A 180 -21.96 -30.94 8.97
CA GLU A 180 -22.84 -31.88 9.65
C GLU A 180 -23.48 -31.27 10.91
N LEU A 181 -22.68 -30.57 11.72
CA LEU A 181 -23.18 -29.89 12.92
C LEU A 181 -24.19 -28.78 12.55
N LYS A 182 -23.94 -28.04 11.47
CA LYS A 182 -24.86 -27.01 10.96
C LYS A 182 -26.17 -27.62 10.43
N ALA A 183 -26.10 -28.77 9.76
CA ALA A 183 -27.29 -29.51 9.32
C ALA A 183 -28.12 -30.02 10.50
N LYS A 184 -27.46 -30.60 11.52
CA LYS A 184 -28.10 -31.00 12.79
C LYS A 184 -28.72 -29.82 13.51
N SER A 185 -28.04 -28.68 13.56
CA SER A 185 -28.58 -27.45 14.16
C SER A 185 -29.84 -26.91 13.46
N ALA A 186 -30.10 -27.30 12.21
CA ALA A 186 -31.31 -26.92 11.47
C ALA A 186 -32.49 -27.87 11.70
N ASP A 187 -32.25 -29.03 12.33
CA ASP A 187 -33.29 -30.01 12.65
C ASP A 187 -34.14 -29.53 13.84
N LYS A 188 -35.46 -29.44 13.63
CA LYS A 188 -36.42 -28.94 14.63
C LYS A 188 -36.91 -30.02 15.59
N SER A 189 -36.58 -31.29 15.38
CA SER A 189 -36.96 -32.37 16.31
C SER A 189 -36.04 -32.55 17.52
N LEU A 190 -34.93 -31.79 17.59
CA LEU A 190 -33.97 -31.86 18.69
C LEU A 190 -34.56 -31.30 20.00
N SER A 191 -34.21 -31.95 21.11
CA SER A 191 -34.50 -31.41 22.44
C SER A 191 -33.68 -30.13 22.72
N ALA A 192 -34.13 -29.33 23.69
CA ALA A 192 -33.43 -28.08 24.05
C ALA A 192 -31.98 -28.32 24.52
N GLU A 193 -31.71 -29.47 25.16
CA GLU A 193 -30.37 -29.84 25.64
C GLU A 193 -29.45 -30.24 24.48
N GLU A 194 -29.93 -31.06 23.53
CA GLU A 194 -29.16 -31.48 22.36
C GLU A 194 -28.85 -30.30 21.43
N ALA A 195 -29.79 -29.36 21.26
CA ALA A 195 -29.57 -28.14 20.48
C ALA A 195 -28.47 -27.25 21.08
N LEU A 196 -28.39 -27.16 22.42
CA LEU A 196 -27.33 -26.43 23.11
C LEU A 196 -25.97 -27.12 22.94
N GLU A 197 -25.92 -28.45 23.00
CA GLU A 197 -24.69 -29.22 22.80
C GLU A 197 -24.16 -29.08 21.36
N VAL A 198 -25.03 -29.16 20.35
CA VAL A 198 -24.65 -28.95 18.95
C VAL A 198 -24.10 -27.55 18.74
N LYS A 199 -24.76 -26.53 19.32
CA LYS A 199 -24.28 -25.14 19.25
C LYS A 199 -22.93 -24.93 19.94
N ALA A 200 -22.69 -25.60 21.07
CA ALA A 200 -21.41 -25.57 21.78
C ALA A 200 -20.30 -26.19 20.92
N LYS A 201 -20.54 -27.38 20.34
CA LYS A 201 -19.60 -28.07 19.44
C LYS A 201 -19.31 -27.28 18.16
N MET A 202 -20.32 -26.61 17.59
CA MET A 202 -20.12 -25.70 16.46
C MET A 202 -19.22 -24.53 16.85
N THR A 203 -19.49 -23.88 17.99
CA THR A 203 -18.71 -22.73 18.46
C THR A 203 -17.26 -23.12 18.76
N GLU A 204 -17.04 -24.32 19.29
CA GLU A 204 -15.69 -24.85 19.52
C GLU A 204 -14.96 -25.11 18.19
N ARG A 205 -15.63 -25.76 17.22
CA ARG A 205 -15.06 -26.00 15.89
C ARG A 205 -14.75 -24.71 15.14
N GLU A 206 -15.61 -23.69 15.24
CA GLU A 206 -15.38 -22.35 14.66
C GLU A 206 -14.16 -21.64 15.25
N LYS A 207 -13.82 -21.88 16.52
CA LYS A 207 -12.67 -21.23 17.15
C LYS A 207 -11.33 -21.86 16.77
N LEU A 208 -11.37 -23.12 16.33
CA LEU A 208 -10.18 -23.88 15.95
C LEU A 208 -9.79 -23.71 14.48
N LEU A 209 -10.73 -23.26 13.64
CA LEU A 209 -10.58 -23.05 12.20
C LEU A 209 -10.47 -21.56 11.86
#